data_AF-A0A7J7LDK5-F1
#
_entry.id   AF-A0A7J7LDK5-F1
#
_cell.length_a   1.000
_cell.length_b   1.000
_cell.length_c   1.000
_cell.angle_alpha   90.00
_cell.angle_beta   90.00
_cell.angle_gamma   90.00
#
_symmetry.space_group_name_H-M   'P 1'
#
loop_
_entity.id
_entity.type
_entity.pdbx_description
1 polymer ?
#
loop_
_entity_poly.entity_id
_entity_poly.type
_entity_poly.pdbx_seq_one_letter_code
_entity_poly.pdbx_strand_id
1 'polypeptide(L)'
;MFLLCYFCQALQYNVKAAINEGADWYNRFMPLTEVIMELVLNQSLVISIYQVVDEEGSVRDSASSDLKGSRDQVWVLERKLNQLMDSLIRDNLNGTTSLVSGY
;
A
#
# COMPACT_ATOMS: atom_id res chain seq x y z
N MET A 1 5.95 -3.44 -8.19
CA MET A 1 5.81 -3.32 -9.67
C MET A 1 5.00 -2.08 -10.07
N PHE A 2 3.85 -1.82 -9.48
CA PHE A 2 3.01 -0.64 -9.84
C PHE A 2 3.60 0.70 -9.41
N LEU A 3 4.31 0.74 -8.27
CA LEU A 3 5.08 1.91 -7.83
C LEU A 3 6.13 2.33 -8.87
N LEU A 4 6.75 1.37 -9.57
CA LEU A 4 7.74 1.64 -10.61
C LEU A 4 7.09 2.30 -11.83
N CYS A 5 5.96 1.80 -12.32
CA CYS A 5 5.27 2.39 -13.46
C CYS A 5 4.78 3.81 -13.14
N TYR A 6 4.23 4.03 -11.95
CA TYR A 6 3.80 5.35 -11.50
C TYR A 6 4.98 6.32 -11.37
N PHE A 7 6.07 5.87 -10.75
CA PHE A 7 7.29 6.65 -10.62
C PHE A 7 7.88 7.02 -11.98
N CYS A 8 7.97 6.06 -12.90
CA CYS A 8 8.45 6.31 -14.25
C CYS A 8 7.54 7.28 -15.01
N GLN A 9 6.22 7.21 -14.84
CA GLN A 9 5.27 8.15 -15.45
C GLN A 9 5.45 9.57 -14.89
N ALA A 10 5.59 9.71 -13.57
CA ALA A 10 5.86 10.99 -12.92
C ALA A 10 7.22 11.57 -13.36
N LEU A 11 8.24 10.71 -13.49
CA LEU A 11 9.55 11.09 -13.97
C LEU A 11 9.50 11.62 -15.41
N GLN A 12 8.82 10.92 -16.32
CA GLN A 12 8.61 11.40 -17.69
C GLN A 12 7.87 12.73 -17.74
N TYR A 13 6.82 12.90 -16.92
CA TYR A 13 6.07 14.15 -16.83
C TYR A 13 6.97 15.31 -16.40
N ASN A 14 7.76 15.11 -15.33
CA ASN A 14 8.66 16.14 -14.80
C ASN A 14 9.80 16.47 -15.77
N VAL A 15 10.39 15.46 -16.42
CA VAL A 15 11.41 15.66 -17.46
C VAL A 15 10.83 16.47 -18.61
N LYS A 16 9.63 16.14 -19.09
CA LYS A 16 8.96 16.90 -20.15
C LYS A 16 8.68 18.34 -19.75
N ALA A 17 8.27 18.59 -18.50
CA ALA A 17 8.09 19.93 -17.97
C ALA A 17 9.40 20.72 -17.94
N ALA A 18 10.48 20.12 -17.42
CA ALA A 18 11.80 20.74 -17.36
C ALA A 18 12.38 21.07 -18.75
N ILE A 19 12.13 20.22 -19.75
CA ILE A 19 12.51 20.49 -21.15
C ILE A 19 11.78 21.71 -21.70
N ASN A 20 10.47 21.80 -21.42
CA ASN A 20 9.65 22.95 -21.86
C ASN A 20 10.06 24.25 -21.16
N GLU A 21 10.61 24.18 -19.94
CA GLU A 21 11.11 25.33 -19.19
C GLU A 21 12.50 25.83 -19.66
N GLY A 22 13.22 25.07 -20.50
CA GLY A 22 14.44 25.54 -21.15
C GLY A 22 15.30 24.45 -21.77
N ALA A 23 15.84 24.73 -22.96
CA ALA A 23 16.71 23.82 -23.70
C ALA A 23 18.02 23.44 -22.96
N ASP A 24 18.48 24.28 -22.03
CA ASP A 24 19.67 24.02 -21.22
C ASP A 24 19.52 22.78 -20.33
N TRP A 25 18.33 22.52 -19.79
CA TRP A 25 18.10 21.34 -18.96
C TRP A 25 18.08 20.05 -19.77
N TYR A 26 17.51 20.09 -20.98
CA TYR A 26 17.55 18.97 -21.91
C TYR A 26 19.00 18.57 -22.21
N ASN A 27 19.84 19.53 -22.63
CA ASN A 27 21.23 19.28 -22.98
C ASN A 27 22.07 18.83 -21.78
N ARG A 28 21.78 19.35 -20.58
CA ARG A 28 22.53 19.02 -19.35
C ARG A 28 22.30 17.59 -18.86
N PHE A 29 21.13 17.03 -19.12
CA PHE A 29 20.76 15.68 -18.70
C PHE A 29 20.75 14.66 -19.84
N MET A 30 21.26 15.03 -21.01
CA MET A 30 21.60 14.05 -22.05
C MET A 30 22.74 13.12 -21.59
N PRO A 31 22.69 11.81 -21.89
CA PRO A 31 21.67 11.09 -22.66
C PRO A 31 20.51 10.54 -21.80
N LEU A 32 20.55 10.75 -20.48
CA LEU A 32 19.58 10.18 -19.54
C LEU A 32 18.14 10.60 -19.85
N THR A 33 17.95 11.84 -20.31
CA THR A 33 16.65 12.33 -20.79
C THR A 33 16.07 11.49 -21.93
N GLU A 34 16.90 11.04 -22.89
CA GLU A 34 16.43 10.19 -24.01
C GLU A 34 15.96 8.83 -23.48
N VAL A 35 16.77 8.17 -22.65
CA VAL A 35 16.43 6.87 -22.06
C VAL A 35 15.11 6.93 -21.26
N ILE A 36 14.88 8.02 -20.53
CA ILE A 36 13.64 8.22 -19.77
C ILE A 36 12.45 8.43 -20.72
N MET A 37 12.62 9.17 -21.81
CA MET A 37 11.54 9.48 -22.76
C MET A 37 11.21 8.31 -23.69
N GLU A 38 12.14 7.37 -23.92
CA GLU A 38 11.90 6.13 -24.68
C GLU A 38 11.01 5.12 -23.95
N LEU A 39 10.81 5.29 -22.64
CA LEU A 39 9.98 4.38 -21.87
C LEU A 39 8.51 4.46 -22.30
N VAL A 40 7.98 3.37 -22.86
CA VAL A 40 6.57 3.32 -23.28
C VAL A 40 5.70 2.89 -22.11
N LEU A 41 4.98 3.84 -21.51
CA LEU A 41 4.01 3.58 -20.45
C LEU A 41 2.58 3.81 -20.93
N ASN A 42 1.71 2.82 -20.72
CA ASN A 42 0.28 3.02 -20.91
C ASN A 42 -0.30 3.72 -19.66
N GLN A 43 -0.46 5.04 -19.75
CA GLN A 43 -0.93 5.88 -18.64
C GLN A 43 -2.31 5.44 -18.13
N SER A 44 -3.23 5.11 -19.03
CA SER A 44 -4.57 4.63 -18.67
C SER A 44 -4.49 3.34 -17.86
N LEU A 45 -3.63 2.40 -18.27
CA LEU A 45 -3.40 1.16 -17.55
C LEU A 45 -2.82 1.40 -16.15
N VAL A 46 -1.81 2.28 -16.03
CA VAL A 46 -1.20 2.61 -14.73
C VAL A 46 -2.22 3.21 -13.78
N ILE A 47 -3.05 4.14 -14.25
CA ILE A 47 -4.12 4.77 -13.46
C ILE A 47 -5.17 3.72 -13.05
N SER A 48 -5.63 2.89 -13.99
CA SER A 48 -6.61 1.83 -13.70
C SER A 48 -6.11 0.85 -12.65
N ILE A 49 -4.83 0.47 -12.71
CA ILE A 49 -4.25 -0.41 -11.70
C ILE A 49 -4.15 0.30 -10.34
N TYR A 50 -3.71 1.55 -10.30
CA TYR A 50 -3.59 2.32 -9.05
C TYR A 50 -4.94 2.49 -8.31
N GLN A 51 -6.04 2.57 -9.06
CA GLN A 51 -7.40 2.62 -8.50
C GLN A 51 -7.83 1.32 -7.82
N VAL A 52 -7.24 0.19 -8.22
CA VAL A 52 -7.62 -1.15 -7.77
C VAL A 52 -6.60 -1.74 -6.79
N VAL A 53 -5.35 -1.29 -6.82
CA VAL A 53 -4.24 -1.85 -6.04
C VAL A 53 -3.57 -0.77 -5.18
N ASP A 54 -3.29 -1.08 -3.92
CA ASP A 54 -2.59 -0.22 -2.96
C ASP A 54 -1.06 -0.21 -3.16
N GLU A 55 -0.37 0.58 -2.34
CA GLU A 55 1.08 0.79 -2.42
C GLU A 55 1.86 -0.50 -2.08
N GLU A 56 1.27 -1.31 -1.21
CA GLU A 56 1.75 -2.61 -0.76
C GLU A 56 1.49 -3.72 -1.78
N GLY A 57 0.71 -3.45 -2.83
CA GLY A 57 0.39 -4.41 -3.90
C GLY A 57 -0.85 -5.28 -3.61
N SER A 58 -1.63 -4.94 -2.59
CA SER A 58 -2.91 -5.57 -2.27
C SER A 58 -4.06 -4.90 -3.03
N VAL A 59 -5.12 -5.66 -3.31
CA VAL A 59 -6.33 -5.08 -3.91
C VAL A 59 -7.01 -4.17 -2.88
N ARG A 60 -7.32 -2.93 -3.26
CA ARG A 60 -8.02 -1.95 -2.41
C ARG A 60 -9.46 -2.37 -2.15
N ASP A 61 -9.98 -2.01 -0.98
CA ASP A 61 -11.39 -2.21 -0.64
C ASP A 61 -12.35 -1.43 -1.55
N SER A 62 -11.87 -0.32 -2.15
CA SER A 62 -12.63 0.44 -3.14
C SER A 62 -12.87 -0.31 -4.45
N ALA A 63 -12.13 -1.39 -4.71
CA ALA A 63 -12.26 -2.17 -5.93
C ALA A 63 -13.48 -3.11 -5.92
N SER A 64 -13.94 -3.54 -4.74
CA SER A 64 -15.06 -4.45 -4.59
C SER A 64 -15.69 -4.37 -3.21
N SER A 65 -17.02 -4.17 -3.17
CA SER A 65 -17.80 -4.20 -1.94
C SER A 65 -17.75 -5.56 -1.24
N ASP A 66 -17.68 -6.65 -2.00
CA ASP A 66 -17.68 -8.01 -1.48
C ASP A 66 -16.32 -8.35 -0.85
N LEU A 67 -15.23 -7.86 -1.47
CA LEU A 67 -13.88 -7.96 -0.91
C LEU A 67 -13.81 -7.21 0.43
N LYS A 68 -14.29 -5.97 0.45
CA LYS A 68 -14.38 -5.17 1.68
C LYS A 68 -15.19 -5.90 2.75
N GLY A 69 -16.38 -6.37 2.41
CA GLY A 69 -17.25 -7.10 3.33
C GLY A 69 -16.60 -8.36 3.90
N SER A 70 -15.86 -9.10 3.07
CA SER A 70 -15.12 -10.28 3.51
C SER A 70 -13.98 -9.92 4.47
N ARG A 71 -13.23 -8.85 4.21
CA ARG A 71 -12.18 -8.33 5.10
C ARG A 71 -12.75 -7.83 6.44
N ASP A 72 -13.88 -7.11 6.40
CA ASP A 72 -14.57 -6.64 7.59
C ASP A 72 -14.99 -7.82 8.49
N GLN A 73 -15.46 -8.92 7.90
CA GLN A 73 -15.80 -10.14 8.66
C GLN A 73 -14.58 -10.78 9.33
N VAL A 74 -13.45 -10.87 8.63
CA VAL A 74 -12.19 -11.37 9.19
C VAL A 74 -11.73 -10.50 10.35
N TRP A 75 -11.76 -9.17 10.17
CA TRP A 75 -11.37 -8.22 11.21
C TRP A 75 -12.23 -8.34 12.48
N VAL A 76 -13.55 -8.52 12.32
CA VAL A 76 -14.45 -8.78 13.46
C VAL A 76 -14.09 -10.09 14.16
N LEU A 77 -13.75 -11.13 13.41
CA LEU A 77 -13.38 -12.43 13.97
C LEU A 77 -12.05 -12.35 14.74
N GLU A 78 -11.04 -11.69 14.18
CA GLU A 78 -9.75 -11.45 14.84
C GLU A 78 -9.92 -10.68 16.15
N ARG A 79 -10.79 -9.65 16.16
CA ARG A 79 -11.08 -8.90 17.39
C ARG A 79 -11.71 -9.77 18.47
N LYS A 80 -12.66 -10.62 18.10
CA LYS A 80 -13.29 -11.57 19.04
C LYS A 80 -12.28 -12.58 19.57
N LEU A 81 -11.39 -13.08 18.71
CA LEU A 81 -10.32 -13.99 19.10
C LEU A 81 -9.37 -13.33 20.11
N ASN A 82 -8.95 -12.10 19.86
CA ASN A 82 -8.09 -11.34 20.78
C ASN A 82 -8.78 -11.13 22.14
N GLN A 83 -10.07 -10.76 22.15
CA GLN A 83 -10.83 -10.61 23.39
C GLN A 83 -10.93 -11.92 24.19
N LEU A 84 -11.12 -13.04 23.50
CA LEU A 84 -11.14 -14.35 24.12
C LEU A 84 -9.78 -14.69 24.74
N MET A 85 -8.70 -14.44 24.01
CA MET A 85 -7.34 -14.67 24.49
C MET A 85 -7.03 -13.83 25.73
N ASP A 86 -7.40 -12.54 25.73
CA ASP A 86 -7.25 -11.66 26.89
C ASP A 86 -8.05 -12.13 28.10
N SER A 87 -9.26 -12.67 27.87
CA SER A 87 -10.07 -13.24 28.95
C SER A 87 -9.40 -14.46 29.55
N LEU A 88 -8.92 -15.39 28.71
CA LEU A 88 -8.25 -16.61 29.16
C LEU A 88 -6.98 -16.31 29.98
N ILE A 89 -6.20 -15.31 29.55
CA ILE A 89 -5.00 -14.88 30.28
C ILE A 89 -5.38 -14.30 31.65
N ARG A 90 -6.38 -13.42 31.72
CA ARG A 90 -6.86 -12.84 32.99
C ARG A 90 -7.42 -13.91 33.92
N ASP A 91 -8.21 -14.84 33.42
CA ASP A 91 -8.82 -15.90 34.22
C ASP A 91 -7.74 -16.83 34.83
N ASN A 92 -6.70 -17.14 34.06
CA ASN A 92 -5.55 -17.91 34.56
C ASN A 92 -4.78 -17.17 35.66
N LEU A 93 -4.51 -15.87 35.48
CA LEU A 93 -3.85 -15.02 36.48
C LEU A 93 -4.66 -14.87 37.78
N ASN A 94 -5.98 -14.74 37.67
CA ASN A 94 -6.88 -14.69 38.83
C ASN A 94 -6.92 -16.03 39.57
N GLY A 95 -6.94 -17.14 38.83
CA GLY A 95 -6.88 -18.49 39.40
C GLY A 95 -5.58 -18.76 40.16
N THR A 96 -4.44 -18.29 39.66
CA THR A 96 -3.14 -18.40 40.36
C THR A 96 -3.05 -17.49 41.58
N THR A 97 -3.58 -16.27 41.51
CA THR A 97 -3.62 -15.34 42.67
C THR A 97 -4.48 -15.89 43.82
N SER A 98 -5.59 -16.56 43.50
CA SER A 98 -6.45 -17.22 44.50
C SER A 98 -5.77 -18.41 45.19
N LEU A 99 -4.76 -19.04 44.56
CA LEU A 99 -4.00 -20.15 45.16
C LEU A 99 -2.84 -19.66 46.04
N VAL A 100 -2.33 -18.44 45.82
CA VAL A 100 -1.23 -17.85 46.59
C VAL A 100 -1.72 -17.06 47.81
N SER A 101 -2.92 -16.48 47.77
CA SER A 101 -3.52 -15.74 48.89
C SER A 101 -4.16 -16.63 49.98
N GLY A 102 -4.10 -17.96 49.83
CA GLY A 102 -4.66 -18.94 50.77
C GLY A 102 -3.68 -19.48 51.82
N TYR A 103 -2.48 -18.89 51.94
CA TYR A 103 -1.45 -19.25 52.93
C TYR A 103 -1.11 -18.07 53.84
#